data_AF-A0A3P7K6H8-F1
#
_entry.id   AF-A0A3P7K6H8-F1
#
_cell.length_a   1.000
_cell.length_b   1.000
_cell.length_c   1.000
_cell.angle_alpha   90.00
_cell.angle_beta   90.00
_cell.angle_gamma   90.00
#
_symmetry.space_group_name_H-M   'P 1'
#
loop_
_entity.id
_entity.type
_entity.pdbx_description
1 polymer ?
#
loop_
_entity_poly.entity_id
_entity_poly.type
_entity_poly.pdbx_seq_one_letter_code
_entity_poly.pdbx_strand_id
1 'polypeptide(L)'
;MPKHEDILKARVKEVEDKEVELCIAHMRFLSKFYITIIENKRAQMNMAHTQFLANRNDWNAHNDWTGSKQKIIELYRYWLRELMNVTLVDDVRAICMHQMMAADCYWFLAKMHQPAFHPGHSNYEMACRCMLKILRALIDLLPHQNNFFVYLIRKYSYVVTDYLKAVGLR
;
A
#
# COMPACT_ATOMS: atom_id res chain seq x y z
N MET A 1 11.74 -43.02 -20.42
CA MET A 1 12.45 -41.74 -20.63
C MET A 1 11.40 -40.64 -20.74
N PRO A 2 11.49 -39.53 -19.97
CA PRO A 2 10.56 -38.41 -20.12
C PRO A 2 10.63 -37.88 -21.55
N LYS A 3 9.49 -37.53 -22.14
CA LYS A 3 9.45 -37.00 -23.51
C LYS A 3 10.10 -35.61 -23.49
N HIS A 4 10.79 -35.24 -24.58
CA HIS A 4 11.45 -33.93 -24.72
C HIS A 4 10.51 -32.75 -24.39
N GLU A 5 9.22 -32.90 -24.68
CA GLU A 5 8.17 -31.92 -24.37
C GLU A 5 7.94 -31.74 -22.85
N ASP A 6 8.04 -32.80 -22.05
CA ASP A 6 7.88 -32.76 -20.60
C ASP A 6 9.05 -32.01 -19.93
N ILE A 7 10.26 -32.18 -20.49
CA ILE A 7 11.47 -31.47 -20.04
C ILE A 7 11.37 -29.98 -20.36
N LEU A 8 10.85 -29.63 -21.55
CA LEU A 8 10.67 -28.22 -21.93
C LEU A 8 9.61 -27.54 -21.05
N LYS A 9 8.48 -28.19 -20.80
CA LYS A 9 7.41 -27.68 -19.91
C LYS A 9 7.92 -27.46 -18.49
N ALA A 10 8.70 -28.40 -17.95
CA ALA A 10 9.28 -28.25 -16.62
C ALA A 10 10.25 -27.06 -16.53
N ARG A 11 11.08 -26.84 -17.57
CA ARG A 11 12.00 -25.69 -17.62
C ARG A 11 11.30 -24.35 -17.78
N VAL A 12 10.24 -24.28 -18.60
CA VAL A 12 9.44 -23.06 -18.75
C VAL A 12 8.82 -22.68 -17.42
N LYS A 13 8.18 -23.64 -16.74
CA LYS A 13 7.61 -23.41 -15.41
C LYS A 13 8.65 -22.97 -14.38
N GLU A 14 9.85 -23.55 -14.40
CA GLU A 14 10.94 -23.14 -13.50
C GLU A 14 11.37 -21.68 -13.73
N VAL A 15 11.38 -21.21 -14.98
CA VAL A 15 11.67 -19.80 -15.30
C VAL A 15 10.54 -18.91 -14.81
N GLU A 16 9.28 -19.25 -15.08
CA GLU A 16 8.10 -18.51 -14.61
C GLU A 16 8.09 -18.38 -13.08
N ASP A 17 8.34 -19.47 -12.35
CA ASP A 17 8.42 -19.46 -10.89
C ASP A 17 9.52 -18.51 -10.39
N LYS A 18 10.69 -18.49 -11.05
CA LYS A 18 11.79 -17.57 -10.71
C LYS A 18 11.46 -16.11 -11.01
N GLU A 19 10.77 -15.83 -12.12
CA GLU A 19 10.31 -14.49 -12.47
C GLU A 19 9.34 -13.94 -11.42
N VAL A 20 8.42 -14.79 -10.95
CA VAL A 20 7.49 -14.45 -9.88
C VAL A 20 8.24 -14.13 -8.58
N GLU A 21 9.20 -14.97 -8.17
CA GLU A 21 10.00 -14.71 -6.96
C GLU A 21 10.80 -13.40 -7.06
N LEU A 22 11.40 -13.11 -8.22
CA LEU A 22 12.08 -11.85 -8.47
C LEU A 22 11.11 -10.65 -8.39
N CYS A 23 9.91 -10.77 -8.97
CA CYS A 23 8.88 -9.74 -8.91
C CYS A 23 8.46 -9.45 -7.44
N ILE A 24 8.20 -10.50 -6.66
CA ILE A 24 7.84 -10.39 -5.25
C ILE A 24 8.99 -9.77 -4.44
N ALA A 25 10.22 -10.20 -4.67
CA ALA A 25 11.39 -9.64 -4.01
C ALA A 25 11.54 -8.13 -4.30
N HIS A 26 11.35 -7.73 -5.56
CA HIS A 26 11.39 -6.32 -5.96
C HIS A 26 10.30 -5.49 -5.30
N MET A 27 9.05 -6.00 -5.25
CA MET A 27 7.96 -5.31 -4.54
C MET A 27 8.20 -5.19 -3.04
N ARG A 28 8.79 -6.22 -2.40
CA ARG A 28 9.21 -6.15 -0.98
C ARG A 28 10.25 -5.08 -0.74
N PHE A 29 11.25 -5.01 -1.63
CA PHE A 29 12.26 -3.97 -1.57
C PHE A 29 11.64 -2.57 -1.71
N LEU A 30 10.81 -2.34 -2.74
CA LEU A 30 10.13 -1.06 -2.95
C LEU A 30 9.27 -0.66 -1.75
N SER A 31 8.47 -1.58 -1.22
CA SER A 31 7.66 -1.34 -0.02
C SER A 31 8.52 -0.89 1.15
N LYS A 32 9.59 -1.63 1.45
CA LYS A 32 10.52 -1.31 2.54
C LYS A 32 11.19 0.05 2.32
N PHE A 33 11.62 0.33 1.09
CA PHE A 33 12.28 1.58 0.72
C PHE A 33 11.38 2.78 1.00
N TYR A 34 10.14 2.78 0.48
CA TYR A 34 9.20 3.87 0.70
C TYR A 34 8.81 4.03 2.17
N ILE A 35 8.49 2.92 2.85
CA ILE A 35 8.14 2.94 4.27
C ILE A 35 9.27 3.57 5.09
N THR A 36 10.52 3.17 4.85
CA THR A 36 11.69 3.71 5.59
C THR A 36 11.82 5.22 5.40
N ILE A 37 11.69 5.72 4.16
CA ILE A 37 11.76 7.16 3.89
C ILE A 37 10.61 7.90 4.59
N ILE A 38 9.40 7.36 4.51
CA ILE A 38 8.21 7.94 5.12
C ILE A 38 8.33 7.98 6.64
N GLU A 39 8.81 6.92 7.28
CA GLU A 39 9.00 6.85 8.73
C GLU A 39 10.02 7.87 9.21
N ASN A 40 11.15 7.99 8.52
CA ASN A 40 12.16 9.01 8.81
C ASN A 40 11.58 10.44 8.70
N LYS A 41 10.76 10.70 7.67
CA LYS A 41 10.09 11.99 7.50
C LYS A 41 9.01 12.23 8.55
N ARG A 42 8.28 11.20 8.97
CA ARG A 42 7.31 11.28 10.07
C ARG A 42 7.98 11.60 11.40
N ALA A 43 9.14 11.02 11.68
CA ALA A 43 9.91 11.35 12.88
C ALA A 43 10.29 12.83 12.90
N GLN A 44 10.83 13.35 11.79
CA GLN A 44 11.15 14.78 11.62
C GLN A 44 9.92 15.67 11.81
N MET A 45 8.81 15.31 11.15
CA MET A 45 7.52 16.00 11.26
C MET A 45 7.02 16.06 12.71
N ASN A 46 7.10 14.96 13.45
CA ASN A 46 6.62 14.88 14.83
C ASN A 46 7.49 15.69 15.80
N MET A 47 8.81 15.75 15.56
CA MET A 47 9.72 16.60 16.33
C MET A 47 9.38 18.08 16.13
N ALA A 48 9.25 18.52 14.88
CA ALA A 48 8.88 19.90 14.54
C ALA A 48 7.49 20.26 15.08
N HIS A 49 6.51 19.35 15.01
CA HIS A 49 5.19 19.55 15.60
C HIS A 49 5.28 19.75 17.12
N THR A 50 6.05 18.91 17.82
CA THR A 50 6.25 19.03 19.28
C THR A 50 6.90 20.35 19.66
N GLN A 51 7.90 20.80 18.91
CA GLN A 51 8.55 22.11 19.11
C GLN A 51 7.56 23.26 18.92
N PHE A 52 6.74 23.22 17.88
CA PHE A 52 5.71 24.22 17.64
C PHE A 52 4.61 24.21 18.73
N LEU A 53 4.23 23.03 19.25
CA LEU A 53 3.28 22.94 20.36
C LEU A 53 3.86 23.54 21.65
N ALA A 54 5.17 23.37 21.89
CA ALA A 54 5.87 23.95 23.03
C ALA A 54 6.05 25.47 22.91
N ASN A 55 6.24 25.98 21.68
CA ASN A 55 6.31 27.41 21.40
C ASN A 55 5.52 27.76 20.12
N ARG A 56 4.30 28.28 20.31
CA ARG A 56 3.40 28.66 19.21
C ARG A 56 3.89 29.84 18.36
N ASN A 57 4.92 30.56 18.82
CA ASN A 57 5.56 31.64 18.05
C ASN A 57 6.77 31.14 17.23
N ASP A 58 7.13 29.87 17.33
CA ASP A 58 8.20 29.26 16.54
C ASP A 58 7.70 28.93 15.12
N TRP A 59 7.73 29.96 14.26
CA TRP A 59 7.35 29.83 12.86
C TRP A 59 8.26 28.90 12.05
N ASN A 60 9.51 28.71 12.48
CA ASN A 60 10.41 27.76 11.83
C ASN A 60 9.93 26.33 12.07
N ALA A 61 9.61 25.99 13.34
CA ALA A 61 9.04 24.68 13.67
C ALA A 61 7.70 24.43 12.97
N HIS A 62 6.83 25.46 12.84
CA HIS A 62 5.60 25.36 12.06
C HIS A 62 5.87 25.05 10.58
N ASN A 63 6.81 25.76 9.96
CA ASN A 63 7.16 25.57 8.55
C ASN A 63 7.79 24.19 8.31
N ASP A 64 8.64 23.72 9.21
CA ASP A 64 9.24 22.39 9.13
C ASP A 64 8.19 21.29 9.31
N TRP A 65 7.23 21.47 10.22
CA TRP A 65 6.12 20.54 10.42
C TRP A 65 5.24 20.44 9.17
N THR A 66 4.74 21.58 8.68
CA THR A 66 3.83 21.64 7.51
C THR A 66 4.55 21.22 6.23
N GLY A 67 5.80 21.64 6.03
CA GLY A 67 6.63 21.25 4.90
C GLY A 67 6.94 19.74 4.90
N SER A 68 7.22 19.16 6.06
CA SER A 68 7.44 17.70 6.17
C SER A 68 6.16 16.92 5.87
N LYS A 69 5.00 17.40 6.36
CA LYS A 69 3.69 16.81 6.04
C LYS A 69 3.44 16.79 4.53
N GLN A 70 3.72 17.89 3.84
CA GLN A 70 3.55 18.00 2.40
C GLN A 70 4.47 17.03 1.64
N LYS A 71 5.75 16.94 2.02
CA LYS A 71 6.69 15.97 1.43
C LYS A 71 6.24 14.52 1.58
N ILE A 72 5.65 14.16 2.74
CA ILE A 72 5.10 12.82 2.94
C ILE A 72 3.91 12.56 2.00
N ILE A 73 3.00 13.54 1.86
CA ILE A 73 1.87 13.44 0.92
C ILE A 73 2.38 13.22 -0.51
N GLU A 74 3.39 13.96 -0.94
CA GLU A 74 4.00 13.83 -2.26
C GLU A 74 4.64 12.45 -2.47
N LEU A 75 5.33 11.91 -1.47
CA LEU A 75 5.89 10.56 -1.52
C LEU A 75 4.80 9.49 -1.70
N TYR A 76 3.69 9.58 -0.98
CA TYR A 76 2.57 8.66 -1.16
C TYR A 76 1.90 8.80 -2.52
N ARG A 77 1.78 10.03 -3.06
CA ARG A 77 1.26 10.26 -4.41
C ARG A 77 2.18 9.66 -5.48
N TYR A 78 3.49 9.86 -5.33
CA TYR A 78 4.49 9.31 -6.24
C TYR A 78 4.46 7.78 -6.20
N TRP A 79 4.52 7.18 -5.01
CA TRP A 79 4.46 5.73 -4.85
C TRP A 79 3.18 5.14 -5.47
N LEU A 80 2.02 5.76 -5.22
CA LEU A 80 0.76 5.32 -5.82
C LEU A 80 0.77 5.40 -7.35
N ARG A 81 1.34 6.46 -7.92
CA ARG A 81 1.51 6.61 -9.37
C ARG A 81 2.35 5.47 -9.94
N GLU A 82 3.48 5.18 -9.32
CA GLU A 82 4.35 4.08 -9.74
C GLU A 82 3.61 2.75 -9.68
N LEU A 83 2.87 2.48 -8.59
CA LEU A 83 2.06 1.27 -8.46
C LEU A 83 1.00 1.13 -9.57
N MET A 84 0.37 2.23 -10.00
CA MET A 84 -0.62 2.19 -11.09
C MET A 84 0.01 1.89 -12.46
N ASN A 85 1.31 2.14 -12.63
CA ASN A 85 2.02 1.91 -13.89
C ASN A 85 2.77 0.58 -13.93
N VAL A 86 2.81 -0.17 -12.82
CA VAL A 86 3.47 -1.49 -12.77
C VAL A 86 2.64 -2.53 -13.50
N THR A 87 3.28 -3.26 -14.40
CA THR A 87 2.74 -4.51 -14.97
C THR A 87 3.07 -5.65 -14.01
N LEU A 88 2.05 -6.41 -13.62
CA LEU A 88 2.20 -7.52 -12.68
C LEU A 88 2.26 -8.85 -13.41
N VAL A 89 3.07 -9.77 -12.88
CA VAL A 89 2.98 -11.20 -13.19
C VAL A 89 1.63 -11.73 -12.67
N ASP A 90 1.06 -12.70 -13.36
CA ASP A 90 -0.20 -13.34 -12.97
C ASP A 90 0.00 -14.35 -11.83
N ASP A 91 0.41 -13.83 -10.67
CA ASP A 91 0.57 -14.59 -9.43
C ASP A 91 -0.21 -13.92 -8.30
N VAL A 92 -0.97 -14.72 -7.57
CA VAL A 92 -1.86 -14.24 -6.50
C VAL A 92 -1.11 -13.48 -5.40
N ARG A 93 0.13 -13.88 -5.08
CA ARG A 93 0.96 -13.24 -4.05
C ARG A 93 1.45 -11.89 -4.54
N ALA A 94 1.88 -11.82 -5.80
CA ALA A 94 2.28 -10.58 -6.45
C ALA A 94 1.12 -9.57 -6.50
N ILE A 95 -0.06 -10.02 -6.94
CA ILE A 95 -1.29 -9.22 -6.99
C ILE A 95 -1.68 -8.75 -5.58
N CYS A 96 -1.72 -9.65 -4.59
CA CYS A 96 -2.08 -9.28 -3.22
C CYS A 96 -1.12 -8.25 -2.63
N MET A 97 0.19 -8.40 -2.88
CA MET A 97 1.20 -7.48 -2.40
C MET A 97 1.05 -6.09 -3.02
N HIS A 98 0.86 -6.03 -4.34
CA HIS A 98 0.57 -4.79 -5.06
C HIS A 98 -0.68 -4.09 -4.52
N GLN A 99 -1.80 -4.83 -4.40
CA GLN A 99 -3.06 -4.27 -3.91
C GLN A 99 -2.92 -3.77 -2.46
N MET A 100 -2.11 -4.43 -1.62
CA MET A 100 -1.89 -4.00 -0.24
C MET A 100 -1.13 -2.67 -0.18
N MET A 101 -0.07 -2.50 -0.98
CA MET A 101 0.66 -1.23 -1.08
C MET A 101 -0.22 -0.12 -1.64
N ALA A 102 -1.02 -0.41 -2.66
CA ALA A 102 -1.96 0.54 -3.25
C ALA A 102 -3.03 0.97 -2.22
N ALA A 103 -3.59 0.01 -1.47
CA ALA A 103 -4.56 0.29 -0.41
C ALA A 103 -3.98 1.21 0.65
N ASP A 104 -2.74 0.99 1.09
CA ASP A 104 -2.06 1.84 2.06
C ASP A 104 -1.86 3.26 1.56
N CYS A 105 -1.48 3.42 0.29
CA CYS A 105 -1.34 4.73 -0.32
C CYS A 105 -2.68 5.47 -0.42
N TYR A 106 -3.71 4.81 -0.96
CA TYR A 106 -5.05 5.37 -1.05
C TYR A 106 -5.58 5.77 0.33
N TRP A 107 -5.48 4.89 1.31
CA TRP A 107 -6.01 5.15 2.65
C TRP A 107 -5.31 6.32 3.34
N PHE A 108 -3.98 6.42 3.20
CA PHE A 108 -3.23 7.56 3.72
C PHE A 108 -3.63 8.87 3.04
N LEU A 109 -3.69 8.89 1.70
CA LEU A 109 -4.06 10.09 0.94
C LEU A 109 -5.50 10.53 1.26
N ALA A 110 -6.41 9.59 1.52
CA ALA A 110 -7.76 9.88 1.96
C ALA A 110 -7.78 10.60 3.32
N LYS A 111 -7.00 10.13 4.31
CA LYS A 111 -6.86 10.76 5.63
C LYS A 111 -6.25 12.16 5.57
N MET A 112 -5.48 12.44 4.53
CA MET A 112 -4.91 13.75 4.27
C MET A 112 -5.80 14.64 3.40
N HIS A 113 -7.06 14.25 3.17
CA HIS A 113 -8.04 14.96 2.34
C HIS A 113 -7.54 15.26 0.92
N GLN A 114 -6.73 14.36 0.37
CA GLN A 114 -6.21 14.51 -0.98
C GLN A 114 -7.23 13.98 -1.99
N PRO A 115 -7.35 14.62 -3.17
CA PRO A 115 -8.19 14.10 -4.25
C PRO A 115 -7.67 12.74 -4.74
N ALA A 116 -8.57 11.92 -5.25
CA ALA A 116 -8.20 10.66 -5.87
C ALA A 116 -7.62 10.89 -7.26
N PHE A 117 -6.77 9.96 -7.70
CA PHE A 117 -6.31 9.90 -9.10
C PHE A 117 -7.42 9.50 -10.07
N HIS A 118 -8.42 8.75 -9.58
CA HIS A 118 -9.52 8.23 -10.39
C HIS A 118 -10.69 9.22 -10.37
N PRO A 119 -11.06 9.82 -11.51
CA PRO A 119 -12.21 10.72 -11.57
C PRO A 119 -13.48 10.06 -11.06
N GLY A 120 -14.26 10.78 -10.24
CA GLY A 120 -15.53 10.28 -9.68
C GLY A 120 -15.38 9.30 -8.50
N HIS A 121 -14.16 8.95 -8.09
CA HIS A 121 -13.91 8.06 -6.97
C HIS A 121 -13.24 8.78 -5.79
N SER A 122 -13.46 8.29 -4.58
CA SER A 122 -12.71 8.75 -3.41
C SER A 122 -11.51 7.84 -3.14
N ASN A 123 -10.46 8.38 -2.51
CA ASN A 123 -9.33 7.58 -2.08
C ASN A 123 -9.75 6.49 -1.06
N TYR A 124 -10.73 6.75 -0.20
CA TYR A 124 -11.28 5.73 0.70
C TYR A 124 -11.94 4.56 -0.05
N GLU A 125 -12.73 4.87 -1.08
CA GLU A 125 -13.37 3.85 -1.93
C GLU A 125 -12.32 2.99 -2.63
N MET A 126 -11.28 3.61 -3.22
CA MET A 126 -10.20 2.89 -3.88
C MET A 126 -9.43 1.98 -2.92
N ALA A 127 -9.15 2.45 -1.70
CA ALA A 127 -8.55 1.62 -0.66
C ALA A 127 -9.41 0.39 -0.32
N CYS A 128 -10.73 0.57 -0.19
CA CYS A 128 -11.67 -0.53 0.05
C CYS A 128 -11.67 -1.54 -1.10
N ARG A 129 -11.68 -1.06 -2.36
CA ARG A 129 -11.63 -1.91 -3.55
C ARG A 129 -10.36 -2.75 -3.60
N CYS A 130 -9.20 -2.17 -3.29
CA CYS A 130 -7.94 -2.91 -3.20
C CYS A 130 -7.99 -4.01 -2.14
N MET A 131 -8.45 -3.69 -0.92
CA MET A 131 -8.58 -4.68 0.16
C MET A 131 -9.58 -5.80 -0.18
N LEU A 132 -10.71 -5.46 -0.80
CA LEU A 132 -11.69 -6.45 -1.26
C LEU A 132 -11.12 -7.42 -2.29
N LYS A 133 -10.29 -6.93 -3.22
CA LYS A 133 -9.61 -7.79 -4.19
C LYS A 133 -8.71 -8.81 -3.50
N ILE A 134 -7.94 -8.39 -2.49
CA ILE A 134 -7.08 -9.28 -1.70
C ILE A 134 -7.92 -10.33 -0.97
N LEU A 135 -8.97 -9.90 -0.26
CA LEU A 135 -9.80 -10.81 0.51
C LEU A 135 -10.47 -11.87 -0.38
N ARG A 136 -11.00 -11.47 -1.55
CA ARG A 136 -11.59 -12.40 -2.53
C ARG A 136 -10.56 -13.37 -3.08
N ALA A 137 -9.34 -12.93 -3.35
CA ALA A 137 -8.30 -13.79 -3.88
C ALA A 137 -7.82 -14.84 -2.86
N LEU A 138 -7.91 -14.54 -1.55
CA LEU A 138 -7.35 -15.38 -0.50
C LEU A 138 -8.37 -16.20 0.29
N ILE A 139 -9.68 -15.90 0.18
CA ILE A 139 -10.72 -16.52 1.01
C ILE A 139 -10.77 -18.05 0.88
N ASP A 140 -10.52 -18.56 -0.32
CA ASP A 140 -10.53 -20.00 -0.60
C ASP A 140 -9.12 -20.63 -0.52
N LEU A 141 -8.07 -19.80 -0.45
CA LEU A 141 -6.67 -20.25 -0.45
C LEU A 141 -6.07 -20.36 0.95
N LEU A 142 -6.57 -19.58 1.92
CA LEU A 142 -6.03 -19.54 3.28
C LEU A 142 -7.08 -20.01 4.29
N PRO A 143 -6.68 -20.82 5.29
CA PRO A 143 -7.57 -21.15 6.40
C PRO A 143 -8.05 -19.88 7.10
N HIS A 144 -9.31 -19.85 7.57
CA HIS A 144 -9.88 -18.67 8.24
C HIS A 144 -9.12 -18.25 9.52
N GLN A 145 -8.41 -19.18 10.17
CA GLN A 145 -7.57 -18.91 11.35
C GLN A 145 -6.15 -18.47 10.98
N ASN A 146 -5.82 -18.32 9.69
CA ASN A 146 -4.52 -17.84 9.27
C ASN A 146 -4.31 -16.39 9.77
N ASN A 147 -3.23 -16.17 10.54
CA ASN A 147 -2.94 -14.88 11.16
C ASN A 147 -2.87 -13.72 10.15
N PHE A 148 -2.33 -13.96 8.96
CA PHE A 148 -2.25 -12.94 7.91
C PHE A 148 -3.64 -12.61 7.36
N PHE A 149 -4.49 -13.62 7.13
CA PHE A 149 -5.86 -13.41 6.68
C PHE A 149 -6.69 -12.64 7.73
N VAL A 150 -6.55 -12.98 9.02
CA VAL A 150 -7.19 -12.24 10.13
C VAL A 150 -6.70 -10.78 10.18
N TYR A 151 -5.40 -10.55 9.99
CA TYR A 151 -4.84 -9.20 9.88
C TYR A 151 -5.48 -8.40 8.73
N LEU A 152 -5.63 -9.02 7.55
CA LEU A 152 -6.26 -8.36 6.38
C LEU A 152 -7.71 -7.99 6.64
N ILE A 153 -8.49 -8.88 7.28
CA ILE A 153 -9.88 -8.58 7.67
C ILE A 153 -9.94 -7.39 8.62
N ARG A 154 -9.08 -7.36 9.65
CA ARG A 154 -9.00 -6.23 10.60
C ARG A 154 -8.59 -4.94 9.90
N LYS A 155 -7.63 -5.00 8.99
CA LYS A 155 -7.22 -3.84 8.20
C LYS A 155 -8.37 -3.32 7.35
N TYR A 156 -9.08 -4.20 6.66
CA TYR A 156 -10.25 -3.84 5.86
C TYR A 156 -11.34 -3.18 6.70
N SER A 157 -11.64 -3.72 7.89
CA SER A 157 -12.66 -3.13 8.76
C SER A 157 -12.31 -1.70 9.23
N TYR A 158 -11.03 -1.42 9.48
CA TYR A 158 -10.57 -0.05 9.77
C TYR A 158 -10.74 0.89 8.57
N VAL A 159 -10.36 0.45 7.37
CA VAL A 159 -10.53 1.26 6.14
C VAL A 159 -12.00 1.58 5.90
N VAL A 160 -12.89 0.59 6.04
CA VAL A 160 -14.34 0.78 5.88
C VAL A 160 -14.89 1.73 6.95
N THR A 161 -14.45 1.59 8.20
CA THR A 161 -14.88 2.47 9.29
C THR A 161 -14.49 3.92 9.01
N ASP A 162 -13.26 4.16 8.57
CA ASP A 162 -12.81 5.52 8.22
C ASP A 162 -13.57 6.06 7.00
N TYR A 163 -13.88 5.21 6.02
CA TYR A 163 -14.67 5.60 4.85
C TYR A 163 -16.09 6.03 5.26
N LEU A 164 -16.79 5.22 6.06
CA LEU A 164 -18.14 5.51 6.52
C LEU A 164 -18.22 6.83 7.28
N LYS A 165 -17.22 7.12 8.11
CA LYS A 165 -17.08 8.42 8.80
C LYS A 165 -16.93 9.57 7.80
N ALA A 166 -16.07 9.40 6.80
CA ALA A 166 -15.81 10.43 5.80
C ALA A 166 -17.05 10.78 4.95
N VAL A 167 -17.98 9.85 4.77
CA VAL A 167 -19.25 10.07 4.05
C VAL A 167 -20.45 10.36 4.96
N GLY A 168 -20.22 10.55 6.26
CA GLY A 168 -21.28 10.93 7.23
C GLY A 168 -22.27 9.81 7.57
N LEU A 169 -21.90 8.55 7.34
CA LEU A 169 -22.75 7.39 7.67
C LEU A 169 -22.48 6.83 9.08
N ARG A 170 -21.43 7.30 9.76
CA ARG A 170 -21.06 6.96 11.16
C ARG A 170 -20.30 8.09 11.83
#